data_AF-A0AAV9ZDJ6-F1
#
_entry.id   AF-A0AAV9ZDJ6-F1
#
_cell.length_a   1.000
_cell.length_b   1.000
_cell.length_c   1.000
_cell.angle_alpha   90.00
_cell.angle_beta   90.00
_cell.angle_gamma   90.00
#
_symmetry.space_group_name_H-M   'P 1'
#
loop_
_entity.id
_entity.type
_entity.pdbx_description
1 polymer ?
#
loop_
_entity_poly.entity_id
_entity_poly.type
_entity_poly.pdbx_seq_one_letter_code
_entity_poly.pdbx_strand_id
1 'polypeptide(L)'
;MSSMLEDTNAPIHSTTTTSIAVAEGKPSRSPIRRRSSLSAILERPNEPLHLAQGKPLPPLPQHSPPRLRPRSSAVSARQHISVASSLPTILQQSQPARAQGILPSRPAKPSKVFRQGLWNRRGDHLTEDGFVVYAPLPIAYPPELCSYPAESVGYRDHLGKEVPRSAFHAELPESLPRFGQPPLRPYEQFIVYV
;
A
#
# COMPACT_ATOMS: atom_id res chain seq x y z
N MET A 1 29.75 5.56 56.34
CA MET A 1 29.59 4.11 56.13
C MET A 1 28.13 3.84 55.80
N SER A 2 27.81 3.73 54.51
CA SER A 2 26.62 3.02 54.01
C SER A 2 26.84 2.81 52.53
N SER A 3 27.20 1.57 52.23
CA SER A 3 27.59 1.04 50.94
C SER A 3 26.37 0.58 50.15
N MET A 4 26.55 0.55 48.82
CA MET A 4 26.00 -0.42 47.87
C MET A 4 24.49 -0.43 47.62
N LEU A 5 24.09 -0.20 46.37
CA LEU A 5 23.77 -1.27 45.41
C LEU A 5 23.46 -0.63 44.04
N GLU A 6 24.40 -0.74 43.10
CA GLU A 6 24.22 -0.42 41.68
C GLU A 6 23.77 -1.69 40.96
N ASP A 7 22.46 -1.83 40.69
CA ASP A 7 21.95 -2.90 39.83
C ASP A 7 22.20 -2.54 38.36
N THR A 8 23.22 -3.20 37.80
CA THR A 8 23.62 -3.07 36.41
C THR A 8 22.76 -4.02 35.57
N ASN A 9 21.64 -3.53 35.05
CA ASN A 9 20.76 -4.32 34.20
C ASN A 9 21.25 -4.25 32.74
N ALA A 10 22.01 -5.26 32.31
CA ALA A 10 22.53 -5.36 30.95
C ALA A 10 21.47 -5.94 29.99
N PRO A 11 21.23 -5.33 28.81
CA PRO A 11 20.33 -5.88 27.81
C PRO A 11 20.97 -7.07 27.08
N ILE A 12 20.27 -8.20 27.11
CA ILE A 12 20.63 -9.43 26.42
C ILE A 12 20.19 -9.30 24.96
N HIS A 13 21.13 -9.02 24.05
CA HIS A 13 20.86 -8.99 22.62
C HIS A 13 20.73 -10.43 22.08
N SER A 14 19.51 -10.84 21.75
CA SER A 14 19.29 -12.09 21.02
C SER A 14 19.56 -11.86 19.53
N THR A 15 20.74 -12.30 19.06
CA THR A 15 21.10 -12.30 17.64
C THR A 15 20.57 -13.57 16.97
N THR A 16 19.49 -13.45 16.19
CA THR A 16 19.05 -14.52 15.28
C THR A 16 19.78 -14.39 13.95
N THR A 17 20.84 -15.17 13.79
CA THR A 17 21.59 -15.32 12.54
C THR A 17 20.81 -16.25 11.61
N THR A 18 20.01 -15.70 10.69
CA THR A 18 19.44 -16.46 9.57
C THR A 18 20.44 -16.47 8.43
N SER A 19 21.14 -17.60 8.30
CA SER A 19 22.05 -17.89 7.20
C SER A 19 21.24 -18.26 5.95
N ILE A 20 21.22 -17.39 4.94
CA ILE A 20 20.60 -17.68 3.63
C ILE A 20 21.71 -18.10 2.67
N ALA A 21 21.68 -19.36 2.28
CA ALA A 21 22.59 -19.95 1.31
C ALA A 21 22.36 -19.36 -0.08
N VAL A 22 23.44 -18.88 -0.69
CA VAL A 22 23.52 -18.46 -2.09
C VAL A 22 23.58 -19.71 -2.96
N ALA A 23 22.54 -19.96 -3.75
CA ALA A 23 22.58 -20.94 -4.83
C ALA A 23 22.79 -20.21 -6.17
N GLU A 24 24.01 -20.30 -6.69
CA GLU A 24 24.32 -19.97 -8.08
C GLU A 24 23.63 -20.98 -9.02
N GLY A 25 22.80 -20.48 -9.94
CA GLY A 25 22.12 -21.27 -10.96
C GLY A 25 22.03 -20.51 -12.28
N LYS A 26 22.76 -21.01 -13.28
CA LYS A 26 22.96 -20.48 -14.64
C LYS A 26 21.65 -20.27 -15.45
N PRO A 27 21.69 -19.43 -16.52
CA PRO A 27 20.52 -19.11 -17.34
C PRO A 27 20.19 -20.25 -18.31
N SER A 28 18.92 -20.65 -18.41
CA SER A 28 18.45 -21.60 -19.41
C SER A 28 17.17 -21.13 -20.10
N ARG A 29 17.18 -21.38 -21.41
CA ARG A 29 16.30 -20.91 -22.46
C ARG A 29 14.82 -21.25 -22.26
N SER A 30 14.00 -20.40 -22.87
CA SER A 30 12.56 -20.49 -23.07
C SER A 30 12.04 -21.88 -23.47
N PRO A 31 10.77 -22.17 -23.15
CA PRO A 31 9.93 -22.80 -24.15
C PRO A 31 8.57 -22.12 -24.31
N ILE A 32 8.25 -21.86 -25.58
CA ILE A 32 6.89 -21.80 -26.09
C ILE A 32 6.20 -23.13 -25.76
N ARG A 33 5.04 -23.11 -25.07
CA ARG A 33 4.09 -24.22 -25.19
C ARG A 33 2.63 -23.79 -25.06
N ARG A 34 1.93 -24.09 -26.16
CA ARG A 34 0.49 -24.10 -26.38
C ARG A 34 -0.22 -25.14 -25.49
N ARG A 35 -1.54 -24.96 -25.44
CA ARG A 35 -2.63 -25.92 -25.16
C ARG A 35 -2.88 -26.29 -23.69
N SER A 36 -3.89 -25.64 -23.12
CA SER A 36 -4.70 -26.18 -22.04
C SER A 36 -5.66 -27.22 -22.62
N SER A 37 -5.35 -28.50 -22.42
CA SER A 37 -6.29 -29.60 -22.57
C SER A 37 -6.97 -29.87 -21.22
N LEU A 38 -8.28 -30.05 -21.30
CA LEU A 38 -9.16 -30.56 -20.25
C LEU A 38 -8.69 -31.91 -19.68
N SER A 39 -9.17 -32.22 -18.48
CA SER A 39 -9.27 -33.53 -17.80
C SER A 39 -8.32 -33.73 -16.61
N ALA A 40 -8.88 -33.64 -15.40
CA ALA A 40 -8.48 -34.49 -14.28
C ALA A 40 -9.69 -34.63 -13.34
N ILE A 41 -10.45 -35.69 -13.61
CA ILE A 41 -11.42 -36.33 -12.72
C ILE A 41 -10.63 -36.82 -11.50
N LEU A 42 -11.00 -36.37 -10.31
CA LEU A 42 -10.54 -36.97 -9.06
C LEU A 42 -11.73 -37.65 -8.40
N GLU A 43 -11.77 -38.97 -8.55
CA GLU A 43 -12.63 -39.88 -7.81
C GLU A 43 -12.44 -39.68 -6.30
N ARG A 44 -13.55 -39.44 -5.59
CA ARG A 44 -13.63 -39.59 -4.13
C ARG A 44 -14.26 -40.94 -3.81
N PRO A 45 -13.71 -41.70 -2.85
CA PRO A 45 -14.31 -42.95 -2.39
C PRO A 45 -15.58 -42.71 -1.58
N ASN A 46 -16.52 -43.63 -1.78
CA ASN A 46 -17.82 -43.79 -1.13
C ASN A 46 -17.72 -43.83 0.40
N GLU A 47 -18.45 -42.94 1.08
CA GLU A 47 -18.83 -43.10 2.49
C GLU A 47 -20.33 -43.44 2.56
N PRO A 48 -20.73 -44.46 3.35
CA PRO A 48 -22.12 -44.93 3.41
C PRO A 48 -23.06 -43.93 4.11
N LEU A 49 -24.18 -43.68 3.45
CA LEU A 49 -25.28 -42.81 3.90
C LEU A 49 -25.97 -43.37 5.15
N HIS A 50 -25.82 -42.68 6.29
CA HIS A 50 -26.77 -42.81 7.39
C HIS A 50 -28.03 -42.00 7.07
N LEU A 51 -29.11 -42.72 6.79
CA LEU A 51 -30.44 -42.23 6.50
C LEU A 51 -31.06 -41.59 7.76
N ALA A 52 -30.71 -40.34 8.05
CA ALA A 52 -31.37 -39.56 9.09
C ALA A 52 -32.69 -39.00 8.55
N GLN A 53 -33.76 -39.56 9.08
CA GLN A 53 -35.17 -39.15 8.94
C GLN A 53 -35.35 -37.63 8.94
N GLY A 54 -35.92 -37.11 7.85
CA GLY A 54 -36.10 -35.70 7.60
C GLY A 54 -37.04 -35.02 8.58
N LYS A 55 -36.54 -33.94 9.19
CA LYS A 55 -37.39 -32.81 9.61
C LYS A 55 -37.59 -31.90 8.39
N PRO A 56 -38.83 -31.61 7.97
CA PRO A 56 -39.08 -30.63 6.92
C PRO A 56 -38.58 -29.26 7.40
N LEU A 57 -37.66 -28.68 6.64
CA LEU A 57 -37.19 -27.31 6.86
C LEU A 57 -38.35 -26.32 6.64
N PRO A 58 -38.48 -25.28 7.49
CA PRO A 58 -39.45 -24.23 7.24
C PRO A 58 -39.12 -23.51 5.92
N PRO A 59 -40.13 -23.09 5.15
CA PRO A 59 -39.92 -22.36 3.91
C PRO A 59 -39.13 -21.08 4.19
N LEU A 60 -38.02 -20.88 3.45
CA LEU A 60 -37.27 -19.63 3.52
C LEU A 60 -38.17 -18.46 3.11
N PRO A 61 -38.10 -17.32 3.81
CA PRO A 61 -38.77 -16.10 3.37
C PRO A 61 -38.24 -15.71 1.99
N GLN A 62 -39.12 -15.74 1.00
CA GLN A 62 -38.86 -15.20 -0.33
C GLN A 62 -38.74 -13.68 -0.21
N HIS A 63 -37.53 -13.19 0.03
CA HIS A 63 -37.23 -11.77 -0.07
C HIS A 63 -37.40 -11.35 -1.53
N SER A 64 -38.52 -10.69 -1.79
CA SER A 64 -38.78 -10.06 -3.07
C SER A 64 -37.64 -9.07 -3.37
N PRO A 65 -37.09 -9.06 -4.60
CA PRO A 65 -36.07 -8.09 -4.96
C PRO A 65 -36.65 -6.67 -4.81
N PRO A 66 -35.91 -5.73 -4.20
CA PRO A 66 -36.37 -4.35 -4.09
C PRO A 66 -36.60 -3.79 -5.50
N ARG A 67 -37.84 -3.37 -5.76
CA ARG A 67 -38.22 -2.66 -7.00
C ARG A 67 -37.29 -1.46 -7.17
N LEU A 68 -36.47 -1.50 -8.21
CA LEU A 68 -35.75 -0.34 -8.72
C LEU A 68 -36.78 0.73 -9.09
N ARG A 69 -36.93 1.76 -8.26
CA ARG A 69 -37.64 2.97 -8.65
C ARG A 69 -36.77 3.74 -9.63
N PRO A 70 -37.25 4.11 -10.82
CA PRO A 70 -36.56 5.07 -11.65
C PRO A 70 -36.67 6.42 -10.93
N ARG A 71 -35.54 6.90 -10.38
CA ARG A 71 -35.47 8.25 -9.82
C ARG A 71 -35.33 9.21 -10.98
N SER A 72 -36.47 9.72 -11.41
CA SER A 72 -36.60 10.83 -12.35
C SER A 72 -35.79 12.04 -11.90
N SER A 73 -35.25 12.70 -12.91
CA SER A 73 -34.46 13.91 -12.94
C SER A 73 -35.06 15.10 -12.17
N ALA A 74 -34.19 15.83 -11.46
CA ALA A 74 -34.28 17.27 -11.19
C ALA A 74 -32.82 17.74 -11.07
N VAL A 75 -32.23 18.44 -12.05
CA VAL A 75 -32.39 19.87 -12.38
C VAL A 75 -32.13 20.78 -11.16
N SER A 76 -31.18 21.71 -11.38
CA SER A 76 -30.76 22.85 -10.54
C SER A 76 -29.80 22.51 -9.39
N ALA A 77 -28.66 23.18 -9.18
CA ALA A 77 -28.17 24.42 -9.76
C ALA A 77 -26.62 24.41 -9.78
N ARG A 78 -26.07 24.85 -10.91
CA ARG A 78 -24.70 25.39 -10.99
C ARG A 78 -24.61 26.59 -10.06
N GLN A 79 -23.79 26.52 -9.03
CA GLN A 79 -23.13 27.69 -8.48
C GLN A 79 -21.62 27.53 -8.73
N HIS A 80 -21.18 28.06 -9.86
CA HIS A 80 -19.79 28.38 -10.10
C HIS A 80 -19.40 29.52 -9.16
N ILE A 81 -18.79 29.21 -8.02
CA ILE A 81 -18.04 30.21 -7.26
C ILE A 81 -16.67 30.27 -7.94
N SER A 82 -16.56 31.18 -8.90
CA SER A 82 -15.27 31.58 -9.47
C SER A 82 -14.53 32.41 -8.42
N VAL A 83 -13.76 31.75 -7.55
CA VAL A 83 -12.71 32.45 -6.79
C VAL A 83 -11.58 32.76 -7.74
N ALA A 84 -11.59 33.98 -8.27
CA ALA A 84 -10.46 34.57 -8.96
C ALA A 84 -9.30 34.67 -7.96
N SER A 85 -8.35 33.73 -8.06
CA SER A 85 -7.11 33.77 -7.30
C SER A 85 -6.21 34.82 -7.96
N SER A 86 -6.21 36.02 -7.40
CA SER A 86 -5.32 37.11 -7.78
C SER A 86 -3.88 36.68 -7.52
N LEU A 87 -3.12 36.51 -8.61
CA LEU A 87 -1.68 36.32 -8.60
C LEU A 87 -0.98 37.51 -7.93
N PRO A 88 -0.07 37.30 -6.95
CA PRO A 88 0.82 38.37 -6.52
C PRO A 88 1.87 38.64 -7.61
N THR A 89 1.77 39.81 -8.23
CA THR A 89 2.82 40.38 -9.09
C THR A 89 4.06 40.64 -8.26
N ILE A 90 5.06 39.76 -8.36
CA ILE A 90 6.39 39.99 -7.81
C ILE A 90 7.04 41.11 -8.63
N LEU A 91 7.27 42.26 -7.99
CA LEU A 91 8.04 43.35 -8.56
C LEU A 91 9.48 42.87 -8.79
N GLN A 92 9.81 42.76 -10.07
CA GLN A 92 11.10 42.41 -10.62
C GLN A 92 12.08 43.57 -10.35
N GLN A 93 12.85 43.46 -9.27
CA GLN A 93 13.94 44.37 -8.97
C GLN A 93 15.13 44.04 -9.88
N SER A 94 15.27 44.80 -10.95
CA SER A 94 16.38 44.73 -11.90
C SER A 94 17.69 45.19 -11.26
N GLN A 95 18.59 44.26 -10.98
CA GLN A 95 20.00 44.55 -10.70
C GLN A 95 20.84 44.44 -11.98
N PRO A 96 21.77 45.38 -12.24
CA PRO A 96 22.63 45.35 -13.43
C PRO A 96 23.76 44.32 -13.30
N ALA A 97 23.98 43.64 -14.42
CA ALA A 97 24.86 42.50 -14.61
C ALA A 97 26.35 42.83 -14.40
N ARG A 98 27.05 42.00 -13.60
CA ARG A 98 28.48 41.74 -13.77
C ARG A 98 28.65 40.41 -14.49
N ALA A 99 29.03 40.50 -15.77
CA ALA A 99 29.38 39.37 -16.61
C ALA A 99 30.70 38.74 -16.12
N GLN A 100 30.59 37.61 -15.41
CA GLN A 100 31.69 36.66 -15.28
C GLN A 100 31.26 35.37 -15.96
N GLY A 101 32.10 34.85 -16.85
CA GLY A 101 31.78 33.76 -17.77
C GLY A 101 31.27 32.51 -17.06
N ILE A 102 29.97 32.26 -17.19
CA ILE A 102 29.31 31.05 -16.73
C ILE A 102 29.46 30.02 -17.85
N LEU A 103 30.40 29.08 -17.70
CA LEU A 103 30.39 27.86 -18.48
C LEU A 103 29.05 27.14 -18.21
N PRO A 104 28.32 26.63 -19.23
CA PRO A 104 27.04 25.97 -19.02
C PRO A 104 27.25 24.73 -18.15
N SER A 105 26.90 24.81 -16.86
CA SER A 105 26.91 23.64 -15.98
C SER A 105 25.95 22.63 -16.57
N ARG A 106 26.44 21.42 -16.90
CA ARG A 106 25.58 20.31 -17.35
C ARG A 106 24.37 20.22 -16.41
N PRO A 107 23.14 20.18 -16.94
CA PRO A 107 21.95 20.03 -16.11
C PRO A 107 22.13 18.77 -15.27
N ALA A 108 22.22 18.95 -13.95
CA ALA A 108 22.30 17.83 -13.02
C ALA A 108 21.08 16.94 -13.28
N LYS A 109 21.33 15.66 -13.54
CA LYS A 109 20.25 14.70 -13.70
C LYS A 109 19.41 14.75 -12.42
N PRO A 110 18.07 14.88 -12.50
CA PRO A 110 17.24 14.90 -11.30
C PRO A 110 17.52 13.62 -10.52
N SER A 111 17.95 13.75 -9.27
CA SER A 111 18.09 12.61 -8.37
C SER A 111 16.71 11.98 -8.22
N LYS A 112 16.65 10.66 -8.40
CA LYS A 112 15.41 9.92 -8.24
C LYS A 112 15.03 9.99 -6.75
N VAL A 113 13.91 10.63 -6.45
CA VAL A 113 13.38 10.76 -5.09
C VAL A 113 12.66 9.46 -4.72
N PHE A 114 12.98 8.87 -3.58
CA PHE A 114 12.36 7.63 -3.10
C PHE A 114 11.58 7.88 -1.82
N ARG A 115 10.53 7.09 -1.56
CA ARG A 115 9.85 7.10 -0.26
C ARG A 115 10.64 6.24 0.72
N GLN A 116 10.88 6.76 1.91
CA GLN A 116 11.48 6.05 3.04
C GLN A 116 10.44 5.10 3.65
N GLY A 117 10.87 3.93 4.12
CA GLY A 117 9.99 2.90 4.69
C GLY A 117 9.59 1.80 3.71
N LEU A 118 8.68 0.91 4.12
CA LEU A 118 8.22 -0.26 3.36
C LEU A 118 6.91 0.06 2.62
N TRP A 119 6.95 0.09 1.30
CA TRP A 119 5.80 0.45 0.44
C TRP A 119 5.43 -0.67 -0.52
N ASN A 120 4.19 -0.70 -0.99
CA ASN A 120 3.78 -1.53 -2.13
C ASN A 120 3.48 -0.66 -3.37
N ARG A 121 3.20 -1.29 -4.52
CA ARG A 121 2.90 -0.59 -5.77
C ARG A 121 1.65 0.29 -5.72
N ARG A 122 0.66 -0.08 -4.89
CA ARG A 122 -0.55 0.73 -4.68
C ARG A 122 -0.24 2.00 -3.87
N GLY A 123 0.83 2.00 -3.09
CA GLY A 123 1.20 3.08 -2.17
C GLY A 123 0.84 2.79 -0.71
N ASP A 124 0.48 1.57 -0.35
CA ASP A 124 0.27 1.26 1.07
C ASP A 124 1.62 1.20 1.79
N HIS A 125 1.66 1.74 3.01
CA HIS A 125 2.83 1.77 3.86
C HIS A 125 2.71 0.73 4.96
N LEU A 126 3.75 -0.06 5.17
CA LEU A 126 3.89 -0.94 6.32
C LEU A 126 4.75 -0.24 7.38
N THR A 127 4.15 0.09 8.52
CA THR A 127 4.87 0.73 9.62
C THR A 127 5.86 -0.24 10.27
N GLU A 128 6.82 0.29 11.03
CA GLU A 128 7.79 -0.50 11.79
C GLU A 128 7.11 -1.44 12.79
N ASP A 129 5.97 -1.00 13.35
CA ASP A 129 5.13 -1.78 14.26
C ASP A 129 4.28 -2.86 13.56
N GLY A 130 4.36 -2.97 12.22
CA GLY A 130 3.65 -3.98 11.45
C GLY A 130 2.19 -3.64 11.09
N PHE A 131 1.80 -2.37 11.19
CA PHE A 131 0.48 -1.91 10.76
C PHE A 131 0.49 -1.43 9.30
N VAL A 132 -0.61 -1.66 8.61
CA VAL A 132 -0.83 -1.16 7.24
C VAL A 132 -1.52 0.19 7.29
N VAL A 133 -0.97 1.16 6.57
CA VAL A 133 -1.58 2.45 6.29
C VAL A 133 -1.93 2.50 4.81
N TYR A 134 -3.22 2.55 4.48
CA TYR A 134 -3.67 2.51 3.10
C TYR A 134 -3.53 3.85 2.40
N ALA A 135 -3.09 3.81 1.14
CA ALA A 135 -3.17 4.98 0.27
C ALA A 135 -4.64 5.34 -0.02
N PRO A 136 -5.03 6.62 0.17
CA PRO A 136 -6.28 7.14 -0.35
C PRO A 136 -6.37 6.97 -1.87
N LEU A 137 -7.58 6.69 -2.37
CA LEU A 137 -7.81 6.41 -3.79
C LEU A 137 -7.24 7.49 -4.75
N PRO A 138 -7.35 8.81 -4.47
CA PRO A 138 -6.84 9.84 -5.38
C PRO A 138 -5.33 9.85 -5.59
N ILE A 139 -4.57 9.26 -4.66
CA ILE A 139 -3.10 9.24 -4.67
C ILE A 139 -2.53 7.81 -4.68
N ALA A 140 -3.39 6.83 -4.97
CA ALA A 140 -2.98 5.44 -5.14
C ALA A 140 -2.24 5.25 -6.48
N TYR A 141 -1.34 4.26 -6.51
CA TYR A 141 -0.47 3.92 -7.65
C TYR A 141 0.42 5.09 -8.12
N PRO A 142 1.21 5.69 -7.22
CA PRO A 142 2.09 6.78 -7.61
C PRO A 142 3.24 6.26 -8.51
N PRO A 143 3.68 7.04 -9.51
CA PRO A 143 4.59 6.56 -10.56
C PRO A 143 5.95 6.11 -10.02
N GLU A 144 6.43 6.70 -8.93
CA GLU A 144 7.69 6.31 -8.28
C GLU A 144 7.66 4.89 -7.68
N LEU A 145 6.47 4.37 -7.38
CA LEU A 145 6.27 3.03 -6.83
C LEU A 145 5.90 1.98 -7.90
N CYS A 146 5.92 2.33 -9.19
CA CYS A 146 5.55 1.39 -10.26
C CYS A 146 6.36 0.08 -10.28
N SER A 147 7.61 0.12 -9.82
CA SER A 147 8.50 -1.04 -9.77
C SER A 147 8.35 -1.88 -8.49
N TYR A 148 7.54 -1.44 -7.53
CA TYR A 148 7.36 -2.10 -6.24
C TYR A 148 6.47 -3.35 -6.38
N PRO A 149 6.52 -4.29 -5.42
CA PRO A 149 5.66 -5.47 -5.45
C PRO A 149 4.18 -5.09 -5.47
N ALA A 150 3.37 -5.94 -6.11
CA ALA A 150 1.92 -5.79 -6.06
C ALA A 150 1.41 -5.89 -4.61
N GLU A 151 0.28 -5.27 -4.35
CA GLU A 151 -0.36 -5.21 -3.04
C GLU A 151 -0.60 -6.60 -2.44
N SER A 152 -0.82 -7.65 -3.23
CA SER A 152 -1.00 -9.03 -2.76
C SER A 152 0.30 -9.75 -2.44
N VAL A 153 1.45 -9.25 -2.90
CA VAL A 153 2.76 -9.92 -2.80
C VAL A 153 3.49 -9.48 -1.54
N GLY A 154 3.63 -8.17 -1.33
CA GLY A 154 4.39 -7.66 -0.19
C GLY A 154 4.72 -6.18 -0.29
N TYR A 155 5.74 -5.80 0.45
CA TYR A 155 6.26 -4.45 0.58
C TYR A 155 7.75 -4.45 0.29
N ARG A 156 8.27 -3.31 -0.16
CA ARG A 156 9.69 -3.11 -0.41
C ARG A 156 10.12 -1.75 0.10
N ASP A 157 11.36 -1.60 0.55
CA ASP A 157 11.91 -0.30 0.89
C ASP A 157 12.79 0.28 -0.23
N HIS A 158 13.28 1.51 0.00
CA HIS A 158 14.20 2.21 -0.91
C HIS A 158 15.56 1.51 -1.05
N LEU A 159 15.93 0.62 -0.12
CA LEU A 159 17.16 -0.20 -0.19
C LEU A 159 16.92 -1.53 -0.94
N GLY A 160 15.68 -1.82 -1.33
CA GLY A 160 15.31 -3.04 -2.02
C GLY A 160 15.01 -4.22 -1.11
N LYS A 161 14.95 -4.03 0.21
CA LYS A 161 14.54 -5.07 1.16
C LYS A 161 13.04 -5.31 1.03
N GLU A 162 12.66 -6.55 0.78
CA GLU A 162 11.27 -6.96 0.62
C GLU A 162 10.73 -7.68 1.87
N VAL A 163 9.45 -7.44 2.18
CA VAL A 163 8.71 -8.11 3.24
C VAL A 163 7.43 -8.69 2.64
N PRO A 164 7.21 -10.02 2.69
CA PRO A 164 5.99 -10.64 2.19
C PRO A 164 4.74 -10.07 2.86
N ARG A 165 3.64 -9.99 2.12
CA ARG A 165 2.35 -9.62 2.71
C ARG A 165 1.89 -10.75 3.63
N SER A 166 1.76 -10.45 4.91
CA SER A 166 1.16 -11.35 5.90
C SER A 166 -0.33 -11.05 6.04
N ALA A 167 -1.13 -12.10 6.29
CA ALA A 167 -2.54 -11.96 6.64
C ALA A 167 -2.75 -11.33 8.04
N PHE A 168 -1.69 -11.27 8.85
CA PHE A 168 -1.73 -10.76 10.23
C PHE A 168 -1.43 -9.26 10.36
N HIS A 169 -1.07 -8.57 9.27
CA HIS A 169 -0.86 -7.13 9.35
C HIS A 169 -2.21 -6.42 9.55
N ALA A 170 -2.38 -5.81 10.73
CA ALA A 170 -3.57 -5.05 11.06
C ALA A 170 -3.53 -3.65 10.45
N GLU A 171 -4.68 -3.02 10.30
CA GLU A 171 -4.77 -1.63 9.83
C GLU A 171 -4.46 -0.66 10.98
N LEU A 172 -3.73 0.42 10.71
CA LEU A 172 -3.41 1.40 11.75
C LEU A 172 -4.67 2.22 12.11
N PRO A 173 -5.21 2.13 13.35
CA PRO A 173 -6.47 2.77 13.69
C PRO A 173 -6.46 4.31 13.55
N GLU A 174 -5.30 4.94 13.73
CA GLU A 174 -5.12 6.39 13.62
C GLU A 174 -5.22 6.90 12.18
N SER A 175 -4.95 6.03 11.21
CA SER A 175 -4.99 6.35 9.78
C SER A 175 -6.39 6.22 9.17
N LEU A 176 -7.34 5.64 9.92
CA LEU A 176 -8.70 5.38 9.45
C LEU A 176 -9.67 6.48 9.93
N PRO A 177 -10.62 6.92 9.08
CA PRO A 177 -11.72 7.76 9.52
C PRO A 177 -12.57 7.06 10.59
N ARG A 178 -13.00 7.79 11.63
CA ARG A 178 -13.84 7.25 12.72
C ARG A 178 -15.09 8.10 12.91
N PHE A 179 -16.27 7.50 12.82
CA PHE A 179 -17.56 8.17 13.10
C PHE A 179 -17.78 9.46 12.29
N GLY A 180 -17.38 9.47 11.02
CA GLY A 180 -17.47 10.64 10.15
C GLY A 180 -16.41 11.71 10.40
N GLN A 181 -15.51 11.51 11.37
CA GLN A 181 -14.34 12.35 11.55
C GLN A 181 -13.21 11.93 10.60
N PRO A 182 -12.38 12.89 10.15
CA PRO A 182 -11.17 12.60 9.41
C PRO A 182 -10.22 11.71 10.25
N PRO A 183 -9.27 11.02 9.60
CA PRO A 183 -8.27 10.23 10.30
C PRO A 183 -7.45 11.13 11.25
N LEU A 184 -7.07 10.58 12.40
CA LEU A 184 -6.25 11.30 13.39
C LEU A 184 -4.87 11.62 12.81
N ARG A 185 -4.33 10.70 12.02
CA ARG A 185 -3.09 10.86 11.26
C ARG A 185 -3.38 10.69 9.78
N PRO A 186 -3.41 11.78 9.00
CA PRO A 186 -3.64 11.69 7.56
C PRO A 186 -2.46 10.99 6.86
N TYR A 187 -2.73 10.37 5.71
CA TYR A 187 -1.78 9.53 4.99
C TYR A 187 -0.48 10.26 4.64
N GLU A 188 -0.56 11.56 4.35
CA GLU A 188 0.56 12.42 3.98
C GLU A 188 1.63 12.50 5.08
N GLN A 189 1.26 12.32 6.36
CA GLN A 189 2.23 12.30 7.47
C GLN A 189 3.13 11.06 7.49
N PHE A 190 2.77 10.01 6.77
CA PHE A 190 3.57 8.79 6.68
C PHE A 190 4.52 8.80 5.48
N ILE A 191 4.41 9.79 4.58
CA ILE A 191 5.28 9.92 3.41
C ILE A 191 6.51 10.73 3.79
N VAL A 192 7.65 10.06 3.89
CA VAL A 192 8.96 10.71 4.03
C VAL A 192 9.78 10.38 2.79
N TYR A 193 10.44 11.37 2.21
CA TYR A 193 11.26 11.17 1.01
C TYR A 193 12.76 11.19 1.35
N VAL A 194 13.54 10.35 0.66
CA VAL A 194 15.01 10.21 0.75
C VAL A 194 15.67 10.25 -0.62
#